data_AF-A0A388SVX0-F1
#
_entry.id   AF-A0A388SVX0-F1
#
_cell.length_a   1.000
_cell.length_b   1.000
_cell.length_c   1.000
_cell.angle_alpha   90.00
_cell.angle_beta   90.00
_cell.angle_gamma   90.00
#
_symmetry.space_group_name_H-M   'P 1'
#
loop_
_entity.id
_entity.type
_entity.pdbx_description
1 polymer ?
#
loop_
_entity_poly.entity_id
_entity_poly.type
_entity_poly.pdbx_seq_one_letter_code
_entity_poly.pdbx_strand_id
1 'polypeptide(L)' 'MPGTDFWLFDSAQALFHHFTGNGQLDQDGREYADDPERVKLCAGAFEAAWQRAVPHEEYRPR' A
#
# COMPACT_ATOMS: atom_id res chain seq x y z
N MET A 1 -7.82 -7.27 1.18
CA MET A 1 -7.11 -5.98 1.06
C MET A 1 -6.47 -5.68 2.42
N PRO A 2 -5.24 -5.16 2.46
CA PRO A 2 -4.62 -4.64 3.68
C PRO A 2 -5.49 -3.54 4.29
N GLY A 3 -5.57 -3.50 5.62
CA GLY A 3 -6.39 -2.53 6.36
C GLY A 3 -5.72 -1.18 6.58
N THR A 4 -4.45 -1.06 6.22
CA THR A 4 -3.61 0.13 6.44
C THR A 4 -2.94 0.50 5.11
N ASP A 5 -2.77 1.80 4.88
CA ASP A 5 -2.02 2.30 3.73
C ASP A 5 -0.58 1.79 3.75
N PHE A 6 -0.06 1.42 2.59
CA PHE A 6 1.25 0.81 2.48
C PHE A 6 1.92 1.10 1.14
N TRP A 7 3.24 1.12 1.16
CA TRP A 7 4.08 1.05 -0.03
C TRP A 7 4.75 -0.32 -0.11
N LEU A 8 4.99 -0.80 -1.32
CA LEU A 8 5.67 -2.07 -1.58
C LEU A 8 6.88 -1.80 -2.48
N PHE A 9 8.04 -2.28 -2.06
CA PHE A 9 9.31 -2.13 -2.77
C PHE A 9 9.84 -3.49 -3.21
N ASP A 10 10.15 -3.61 -4.50
CA ASP A 10 10.78 -4.78 -5.15
C ASP A 10 10.13 -6.13 -4.82
N SER A 11 8.85 -6.12 -4.41
CA SER A 11 8.16 -7.30 -3.86
C SER A 11 8.92 -8.01 -2.73
N ALA A 12 9.71 -7.25 -1.96
CA ALA A 12 10.58 -7.76 -0.90
C ALA A 12 10.40 -7.02 0.44
N GLN A 13 9.92 -5.77 0.42
CA GLN A 13 9.69 -4.99 1.64
C GLN A 13 8.42 -4.15 1.51
N ALA A 14 7.59 -4.19 2.54
CA ALA A 14 6.43 -3.33 2.70
C ALA A 14 6.70 -2.26 3.76
N LEU A 15 6.24 -1.03 3.51
CA LEU A 15 6.22 0.06 4.47
C LEU A 15 4.77 0.42 4.75
N PHE A 16 4.30 0.19 5.97
CA PHE A 16 2.97 0.58 6.41
C PHE A 16 3.00 1.98 7.04
N HIS A 17 2.01 2.80 6.67
CA HIS A 17 1.82 4.15 7.18
C HIS A 17 0.64 4.17 8.16
N HIS A 18 0.95 4.36 9.43
CA HIS A 18 -0.03 4.51 10.51
C HIS A 18 -0.27 6.00 10.76
N PHE A 19 -1.47 6.45 10.41
CA PHE A 19 -1.89 7.83 10.59
C PHE A 19 -2.65 8.00 11.91
N THR A 20 -2.43 9.13 12.57
CA THR A 20 -3.23 9.60 13.70
C THR A 20 -4.67 9.87 13.26
N GLY A 21 -5.60 10.00 14.23
CA GLY A 21 -7.02 10.31 13.95
C GLY A 21 -7.25 11.64 13.22
N ASN A 22 -6.25 12.52 13.17
CA ASN A 22 -6.29 13.79 12.43
C ASN A 22 -5.65 13.70 11.03
N GLY A 23 -5.31 12.49 10.57
CA GLY A 23 -4.72 12.24 9.25
C GLY A 23 -3.23 12.60 9.13
N GLN A 24 -2.56 13.00 10.21
CA GLN A 24 -1.11 13.17 10.23
C GLN A 24 -0.43 11.82 10.43
N LEU A 25 0.68 11.57 9.73
CA LEU A 25 1.51 10.40 9.99
C LEU A 25 2.02 10.46 11.44
N ASP A 26 1.85 9.38 12.19
CA ASP A 26 2.36 9.32 13.56
C ASP A 26 3.91 9.37 13.54
N GLN A 27 4.53 9.87 14.63
CA GLN A 27 5.99 9.97 14.75
C GLN A 27 6.67 8.61 14.55
N ASP A 28 6.07 7.57 15.14
CA ASP A 28 6.47 6.17 14.98
C ASP A 28 5.55 5.41 14.00
N GLY A 29 4.82 6.15 13.16
CA GLY A 29 3.82 5.61 12.25
C GLY A 29 4.37 4.91 11.02
N ARG A 30 5.69 4.66 10.94
CA ARG A 30 6.32 3.95 9.84
C ARG A 30 6.75 2.57 10.31
N GLU A 31 6.10 1.55 9.78
CA GLU A 31 6.43 0.16 10.06
C GLU A 31 6.99 -0.51 8.81
N TYR A 32 8.24 -0.96 8.91
CA TYR A 32 8.89 -1.75 7.87
C TYR A 32 8.64 -3.23 8.13
N ALA A 33 8.17 -3.93 7.10
CA ALA A 33 7.92 -5.37 7.14
C ALA A 33 8.59 -6.04 5.95
N ASP A 34 9.48 -6.98 6.23
CA ASP A 34 10.18 -7.84 5.28
C ASP A 34 9.72 -9.31 5.38
N ASP A 35 8.76 -9.61 6.25
CA ASP A 35 8.15 -10.93 6.36
C ASP A 35 7.52 -11.34 5.01
N PRO A 36 7.93 -12.49 4.43
CA PRO A 36 7.48 -12.91 3.10
C PRO A 36 5.96 -13.06 2.96
N GLU A 37 5.26 -13.49 4.01
CA GLU A 37 3.81 -13.68 3.96
C GLU A 37 3.08 -12.32 3.94
N ARG A 38 3.55 -11.36 4.75
CA ARG A 38 3.04 -9.97 4.72
C ARG A 38 3.28 -9.30 3.37
N VAL A 39 4.48 -9.43 2.82
CA VAL A 39 4.86 -8.89 1.51
C VAL A 39 3.98 -9.49 0.40
N LYS A 40 3.76 -10.81 0.43
CA LYS A 40 2.90 -11.51 -0.54
C LYS A 40 1.43 -11.06 -0.47
N LEU A 41 0.91 -10.82 0.74
CA LEU A 41 -0.44 -10.29 0.93
C LEU A 41 -0.59 -8.91 0.30
N CYS A 42 0.38 -8.02 0.54
CA CYS A 42 0.41 -6.67 -0.02
C CYS A 42 0.51 -6.69 -1.55
N ALA A 43 1.41 -7.51 -2.11
CA ALA A 43 1.56 -7.68 -3.55
C ALA A 43 0.26 -8.17 -4.20
N GLY A 44 -0.37 -9.20 -3.64
CA GLY A 44 -1.64 -9.72 -4.17
C GLY A 44 -2.78 -8.70 -4.13
N ALA A 45 -2.81 -7.84 -3.11
CA ALA A 45 -3.79 -6.77 -3.03
C ALA A 45 -3.55 -5.65 -4.05
N PHE A 46 -2.29 -5.27 -4.26
CA PHE A 46 -1.90 -4.31 -5.30
C PHE A 46 -2.30 -4.82 -6.69
N GLU A 47 -1.97 -6.07 -7.02
CA GLU A 47 -2.36 -6.69 -8.30
C GLU A 47 -3.88 -6.72 -8.49
N ALA A 48 -4.63 -7.09 -7.44
CA ALA A 48 -6.08 -7.08 -7.51
C ALA A 48 -6.67 -5.69 -7.77
N ALA A 49 -6.06 -4.63 -7.21
CA ALA A 49 -6.44 -3.25 -7.49
C ALA A 49 -6.05 -2.84 -8.91
N TRP A 50 -4.83 -3.19 -9.34
CA TRP A 50 -4.28 -2.88 -10.65
C TRP A 50 -5.14 -3.41 -11.80
N GLN A 51 -5.60 -4.66 -11.69
CA GLN A 51 -6.51 -5.27 -12.69
C GLN A 51 -7.87 -4.56 -12.81
N ARG A 52 -8.23 -3.70 -11.86
CA ARG A 52 -9.48 -2.92 -11.85
C ARG A 52 -9.25 -1.43 -12.13
N ALA A 53 -8.00 -0.99 -12.17
CA ALA A 53 -7.66 0.39 -12.39
C ALA A 53 -7.94 0.79 -13.85
N VAL A 54 -8.31 2.06 -14.05
CA VAL A 54 -8.36 2.64 -15.38
C VAL A 54 -6.91 2.92 -15.81
N PRO A 55 -6.48 2.50 -17.01
CA PRO A 55 -5.16 2.86 -17.53
C PRO A 55 -4.96 4.38 -17.42
N HIS A 56 -3.77 4.80 -16.99
CA HIS A 56 -3.53 6.21 -16.70
C HIS A 56 -3.80 7.12 -17.91
N GLU A 57 -3.50 6.64 -19.12
CA GLU A 57 -3.77 7.34 -20.38
C GLU A 57 -5.27 7.52 -20.69
N GLU A 58 -6.13 6.66 -20.14
CA GLU A 58 -7.58 6.72 -20.28
C GLU A 58 -8.24 7.51 -19.13
N TYR A 59 -7.50 7.80 -18.05
CA TYR A 59 -8.02 8.47 -16.87
C TYR A 59 -8.37 9.94 -17.15
N ARG A 60 -9.63 10.31 -16.87
CA ARG A 60 -10.13 11.68 -17.03
C ARG A 60 -10.62 12.22 -15.69
N PRO A 61 -9.84 13.09 -15.01
CA PRO A 61 -10.31 13.77 -13.81
C PRO A 61 -11.48 14.70 -14.16
N ARG A 62 -12.45 14.81 -13.25
CA ARG A 62 -13.61 15.71 -13.37
C ARG A 62 -13.34 17.05 -12.72
#